data_AF-A0A8J7NCP2-F1
#
_entry.id   AF-A0A8J7NCP2-F1
#
_cell.length_a   1.000
_cell.length_b   1.000
_cell.length_c   1.000
_cell.angle_alpha   90.00
_cell.angle_beta   90.00
_cell.angle_gamma   90.00
#
_symmetry.space_group_name_H-M   'P 1'
#
loop_
_entity.id
_entity.type
_entity.pdbx_description
1 polymer ?
#
loop_
_entity_poly.entity_id
_entity_poly.type
_entity_poly.pdbx_seq_one_letter_code
_entity_poly.pdbx_strand_id
1 'polypeptide(L)'
;MRTFDKRGQGFDTFKLLIAAVVAMVILGIVTGVFGQIWGLIGGISCVSNPIGEISSKIQSATSEMTVVTQLLCFTAAGESISAESVRKRVSSSVSGINFECEGASVCDPAADPAVQVVTGRNTGSISATRATQFKIRISCTQKDGNFDCDLIVVNPTT
;
A
#
# COMPACT_ATOMS: atom_id res chain seq x y z
N MET A 1 -61.10 -19.62 25.83
CA MET A 1 -60.28 -19.67 24.59
C MET A 1 -59.34 -18.48 24.60
N ARG A 2 -58.02 -18.70 24.72
CA ARG A 2 -57.01 -17.64 24.58
C ARG A 2 -56.29 -17.86 23.25
N THR A 3 -56.44 -16.92 22.34
CA THR A 3 -55.73 -16.83 21.06
C THR A 3 -54.29 -16.36 21.31
N PHE A 4 -53.32 -17.11 20.78
CA PHE A 4 -51.90 -16.75 20.80
C PHE A 4 -51.60 -15.78 19.65
N ASP A 5 -51.28 -14.53 19.97
CA ASP A 5 -50.78 -13.55 19.01
C ASP A 5 -49.28 -13.79 18.74
N LYS A 6 -48.97 -14.60 17.72
CA LYS A 6 -47.60 -14.83 17.21
C LYS A 6 -47.23 -13.79 16.12
N ARG A 7 -47.25 -12.50 16.43
CA ARG A 7 -46.84 -11.44 15.48
C ARG A 7 -45.68 -10.55 15.94
N GLY A 8 -45.16 -10.74 17.15
CA GLY A 8 -44.13 -9.84 17.72
C GLY A 8 -42.65 -10.25 17.50
N GLN A 9 -42.33 -11.53 17.28
CA GLN A 9 -40.93 -11.98 17.35
C GLN A 9 -40.12 -11.81 16.06
N GLY A 10 -40.75 -11.88 14.88
CA GLY A 10 -40.03 -11.82 13.60
C GLY A 10 -39.59 -10.41 13.20
N PHE A 11 -40.29 -9.37 13.65
CA PHE A 11 -40.01 -7.99 13.26
C PHE A 11 -38.78 -7.42 13.99
N ASP A 12 -38.57 -7.83 15.25
CA ASP A 12 -37.39 -7.42 16.02
C ASP A 12 -36.11 -8.12 15.54
N THR A 13 -36.17 -9.39 15.14
CA THR A 13 -35.00 -10.09 14.59
C THR A 13 -34.56 -9.51 13.25
N PHE A 14 -35.50 -9.11 12.39
CA PHE A 14 -35.18 -8.44 11.12
C PHE A 14 -34.50 -7.08 11.32
N LYS A 15 -34.97 -6.27 12.27
CA LYS A 15 -34.32 -4.99 12.61
C LYS A 15 -32.92 -5.19 13.17
N LEU A 16 -32.72 -6.21 14.02
CA LEU A 16 -31.44 -6.51 14.63
C LEU A 16 -30.42 -7.03 13.59
N LEU A 17 -30.88 -7.81 12.60
CA LEU A 17 -30.06 -8.29 11.50
C LEU A 17 -29.66 -7.15 10.55
N ILE A 18 -30.58 -6.22 10.24
CA ILE A 18 -30.27 -5.02 9.45
C ILE A 18 -29.28 -4.12 10.18
N ALA A 19 -29.44 -3.92 11.49
CA ALA A 19 -28.50 -3.14 12.30
C ALA A 19 -27.09 -3.75 12.32
N ALA A 20 -26.99 -5.08 12.41
CA ALA A 20 -25.71 -5.79 12.34
C ALA A 20 -25.03 -5.64 10.97
N VAL A 21 -25.80 -5.73 9.88
CA VAL A 21 -25.28 -5.54 8.51
C VAL A 21 -24.80 -4.10 8.32
N VAL A 22 -25.58 -3.10 8.74
CA VAL A 22 -25.19 -1.68 8.65
C VAL A 22 -23.96 -1.39 9.50
N ALA A 23 -23.85 -1.98 10.70
CA ALA A 23 -22.67 -1.84 11.55
C ALA A 23 -21.42 -2.42 10.90
N MET A 24 -21.49 -3.58 10.23
CA MET A 24 -20.34 -4.14 9.50
C MET A 24 -19.91 -3.28 8.31
N VAL A 25 -20.87 -2.69 7.59
CA VAL A 25 -20.57 -1.78 6.47
C VAL A 25 -19.87 -0.51 6.97
N ILE A 26 -20.35 0.08 8.06
CA ILE A 26 -19.71 1.25 8.67
C ILE A 26 -18.32 0.89 9.21
N LEU A 27 -18.15 -0.26 9.86
CA LEU A 27 -16.85 -0.70 10.38
C LEU A 27 -15.82 -0.87 9.24
N GLY A 28 -16.23 -1.44 8.10
CA GLY A 28 -15.37 -1.56 6.92
C GLY A 28 -14.90 -0.21 6.38
N ILE A 29 -15.80 0.77 6.28
CA ILE A 29 -15.47 2.13 5.82
C ILE A 29 -14.54 2.83 6.83
N VAL A 30 -14.82 2.72 8.13
CA VAL A 30 -14.02 3.34 9.19
C VAL A 30 -12.61 2.72 9.22
N THR A 31 -12.45 1.41 9.04
CA THR A 31 -11.12 0.79 8.96
C THR A 31 -10.28 1.27 7.76
N GLY A 32 -10.92 1.53 6.60
CA GLY A 32 -10.23 2.05 5.42
C GLY A 32 -9.67 3.46 5.64
N VAL A 33 -10.45 4.34 6.28
CA VAL A 33 -10.02 5.73 6.57
C VAL A 33 -8.96 5.78 7.68
N PHE A 34 -9.09 4.95 8.72
CA PHE A 34 -8.07 4.92 9.80
C PHE A 34 -6.73 4.35 9.34
N GLY A 35 -6.71 3.42 8.36
CA GLY A 35 -5.47 2.93 7.75
C GLY A 35 -4.71 4.03 6.99
N GLN A 36 -5.41 4.98 6.36
CA GLN A 36 -4.80 6.12 5.67
C GLN A 36 -4.21 7.15 6.65
N ILE A 37 -4.84 7.35 7.81
CA ILE A 37 -4.38 8.33 8.81
C ILE A 37 -3.20 7.79 9.65
N TRP A 38 -3.17 6.48 9.95
CA TRP A 38 -2.05 5.87 10.69
C TRP A 38 -0.73 5.86 9.91
N GLY A 39 -0.78 5.84 8.57
CA GLY A 39 0.41 6.02 7.72
C GLY A 39 1.03 7.44 7.77
N LEU A 40 0.27 8.43 8.27
CA LEU A 40 0.71 9.83 8.36
C LEU A 40 1.22 10.23 9.76
N ILE A 41 0.82 9.53 10.84
CA ILE A 41 1.05 9.99 12.23
C ILE A 41 1.71 8.91 13.11
N GLY A 42 1.64 7.62 12.75
CA GLY A 42 2.20 6.53 13.56
C GLY A 42 3.71 6.42 13.43
N GLY A 43 4.42 6.39 14.57
CA GLY A 43 5.86 6.16 14.67
C GLY A 43 6.32 5.03 13.75
N ILE A 44 7.27 5.37 12.89
CA ILE A 44 7.54 4.64 11.65
C ILE A 44 8.32 3.37 11.96
N SER A 45 7.65 2.20 11.95
CA SER A 45 8.30 0.91 12.13
C SER A 45 8.90 0.42 10.83
N CYS A 46 10.19 0.11 10.83
CA CYS A 46 10.87 -0.51 9.69
C CYS A 46 10.18 -1.80 9.27
N VAL A 47 9.89 -1.89 7.98
CA VAL A 47 9.32 -3.09 7.38
C VAL A 47 10.42 -4.14 7.20
N SER A 48 10.28 -5.31 7.82
CA SER A 48 11.21 -6.44 7.68
C SER A 48 11.05 -7.21 6.36
N ASN A 49 9.92 -7.07 5.66
CA ASN A 49 9.64 -7.66 4.35
C ASN A 49 9.20 -6.57 3.34
N PRO A 50 10.15 -5.79 2.78
CA PRO A 50 9.81 -4.62 1.97
C PRO A 50 9.05 -4.97 0.69
N ILE A 51 9.36 -6.12 0.07
CA ILE A 51 8.65 -6.58 -1.14
C ILE A 51 7.19 -6.92 -0.82
N GLY A 52 6.94 -7.61 0.31
CA GLY A 52 5.58 -7.96 0.74
C GLY A 52 4.71 -6.73 0.96
N GLU A 53 5.21 -5.75 1.70
CA GLU A 53 4.47 -4.50 1.96
C GLU A 53 4.22 -3.70 0.68
N ILE A 54 5.23 -3.52 -0.18
CA ILE A 54 5.05 -2.82 -1.46
C ILE A 54 3.99 -3.52 -2.30
N SER A 55 4.02 -4.85 -2.40
CA SER A 55 3.02 -5.60 -3.18
C SER A 55 1.61 -5.45 -2.60
N SER A 56 1.46 -5.48 -1.28
CA SER A 56 0.17 -5.25 -0.59
C SER A 56 -0.36 -3.84 -0.82
N LYS A 57 0.52 -2.82 -0.75
CA LYS A 57 0.17 -1.43 -1.03
C LYS A 57 -0.19 -1.20 -2.49
N ILE A 58 0.49 -1.85 -3.44
CA ILE A 58 0.11 -1.81 -4.85
C ILE A 58 -1.28 -2.43 -5.03
N GLN A 59 -1.54 -3.61 -4.46
CA GLN A 59 -2.87 -4.22 -4.54
C GLN A 59 -3.96 -3.28 -3.99
N SER A 60 -3.70 -2.64 -2.85
CA SER A 60 -4.60 -1.63 -2.26
C SER A 60 -4.76 -0.38 -3.15
N ALA A 61 -3.67 0.09 -3.76
CA ALA A 61 -3.69 1.24 -4.66
C ALA A 61 -4.45 0.95 -5.96
N THR A 62 -4.42 -0.30 -6.44
CA THR A 62 -5.19 -0.72 -7.61
C THR A 62 -6.69 -0.84 -7.35
N SER A 63 -7.14 -1.01 -6.10
CA SER A 63 -8.58 -0.99 -5.80
C SER A 63 -9.18 0.42 -5.69
N GLU A 64 -8.39 1.42 -5.33
CA GLU A 64 -8.90 2.76 -4.97
C GLU A 64 -8.26 3.94 -5.75
N MET A 65 -7.32 3.71 -6.69
CA MET A 65 -6.51 4.76 -7.35
C MET A 65 -5.87 5.72 -6.34
N THR A 66 -5.22 5.18 -5.31
CA THR A 66 -4.65 5.96 -4.21
C THR A 66 -3.14 6.11 -4.32
N VAL A 67 -2.64 7.29 -3.95
CA VAL A 67 -1.23 7.51 -3.63
C VAL A 67 -0.97 7.02 -2.21
N VAL A 68 -0.06 6.06 -2.04
CA VAL A 68 0.33 5.53 -0.73
C VAL A 68 1.78 5.85 -0.45
N THR A 69 2.10 6.31 0.75
CA THR A 69 3.49 6.54 1.17
C THR A 69 3.87 5.56 2.28
N GLN A 70 5.07 5.00 2.20
CA GLN A 70 5.59 4.01 3.16
C GLN A 70 7.08 4.26 3.41
N LEU A 71 7.56 4.05 4.63
CA LEU A 71 9.01 3.99 4.88
C LEU A 71 9.51 2.57 4.65
N LEU A 72 10.57 2.45 3.85
CA LEU A 72 11.32 1.22 3.66
C LEU A 72 12.66 1.35 4.38
N CYS A 73 13.08 0.24 4.99
CA CYS A 73 14.37 0.15 5.63
C CYS A 73 15.15 -0.98 4.99
N PHE A 74 16.31 -0.66 4.46
CA PHE A 74 17.30 -1.66 4.12
C PHE A 74 18.25 -1.84 5.29
N THR A 75 18.33 -3.07 5.80
CA THR A 75 19.10 -3.41 6.99
C THR A 75 20.56 -3.72 6.69
N ALA A 76 20.85 -4.06 5.43
CA ALA A 76 22.19 -4.38 4.96
C ALA A 76 22.43 -3.88 3.53
N ALA A 77 23.71 -3.70 3.17
CA ALA A 77 24.11 -3.50 1.79
C ALA A 77 23.75 -4.72 0.93
N GLY A 78 23.35 -4.49 -0.32
CA GLY A 78 22.97 -5.55 -1.26
C GLY A 78 21.51 -5.99 -1.20
N GLU A 79 20.74 -5.53 -0.21
CA GLU A 79 19.28 -5.68 -0.25
C GLU A 79 18.72 -4.91 -1.46
N SER A 80 17.80 -5.54 -2.19
CA SER A 80 17.22 -4.95 -3.39
C SER A 80 15.77 -5.34 -3.62
N ILE A 81 15.07 -4.48 -4.34
CA ILE A 81 13.69 -4.64 -4.76
C ILE A 81 13.68 -4.44 -6.27
N SER A 82 13.31 -5.47 -7.03
CA SER A 82 13.20 -5.38 -8.48
C SER A 82 11.74 -5.35 -8.93
N ALA A 83 11.48 -4.74 -10.09
CA ALA A 83 10.16 -4.69 -10.68
C ALA A 83 9.59 -6.11 -10.86
N GLU A 84 10.44 -7.04 -11.29
CA GLU A 84 10.08 -8.45 -11.43
C GLU A 84 9.63 -9.07 -10.10
N SER A 85 10.35 -8.82 -9.01
CA SER A 85 10.03 -9.37 -7.67
C SER A 85 8.69 -8.86 -7.16
N VAL A 86 8.38 -7.58 -7.42
CA VAL A 86 7.11 -6.98 -7.06
C VAL A 86 5.99 -7.52 -7.96
N ARG A 87 6.20 -7.59 -9.28
CA ARG A 87 5.23 -8.15 -10.26
C ARG A 87 4.82 -9.58 -9.95
N LYS A 88 5.76 -10.42 -9.50
CA LYS A 88 5.47 -11.80 -9.08
C LYS A 88 4.48 -11.91 -7.93
N ARG A 89 4.29 -10.84 -7.14
CA ARG A 89 3.41 -10.81 -5.96
C ARG A 89 2.15 -9.98 -6.14
N VAL A 90 2.09 -9.10 -7.13
CA VAL A 90 0.89 -8.31 -7.43
C VAL A 90 0.00 -9.03 -8.46
N SER A 91 -1.27 -8.64 -8.54
CA SER A 91 -2.23 -9.23 -9.47
C SER A 91 -1.82 -9.03 -10.93
N SER A 92 -2.36 -9.89 -11.81
CA SER A 92 -2.17 -9.79 -13.26
C SER A 92 -2.67 -8.50 -13.89
N SER A 93 -3.45 -7.69 -13.16
CA SER A 93 -3.92 -6.38 -13.58
C SER A 93 -2.84 -5.29 -13.55
N VAL A 94 -1.65 -5.54 -12.99
CA VAL A 94 -0.53 -4.58 -13.02
C VAL A 94 0.33 -4.79 -14.27
N SER A 95 0.24 -3.87 -15.22
CA SER A 95 0.97 -3.88 -16.50
C SER A 95 2.38 -3.31 -16.39
N GLY A 96 2.58 -2.38 -15.46
CA GLY A 96 3.83 -1.62 -15.35
C GLY A 96 4.22 -1.37 -13.91
N ILE A 97 5.49 -1.62 -13.60
CA ILE A 97 6.14 -1.14 -12.39
C ILE A 97 7.36 -0.32 -12.81
N ASN A 98 7.39 0.93 -12.39
CA ASN A 98 8.50 1.84 -12.64
C ASN A 98 9.07 2.34 -11.32
N PHE A 99 10.38 2.56 -11.28
CA PHE A 99 11.05 3.12 -10.11
C PHE A 99 11.65 4.45 -10.48
N GLU A 100 11.47 5.43 -9.59
CA GLU A 100 11.98 6.78 -9.77
C GLU A 100 12.58 7.27 -8.46
N CYS A 101 13.46 8.27 -8.57
CA CYS A 101 13.91 9.00 -7.41
C CYS A 101 13.66 10.50 -7.58
N GLU A 102 12.84 11.07 -6.71
CA GLU A 102 12.43 12.46 -6.77
C GLU A 102 13.16 13.27 -5.70
N GLY A 103 14.37 13.70 -6.03
CA GLY A 103 15.17 14.61 -5.19
C GLY A 103 15.54 14.04 -3.82
N ALA A 104 15.38 12.74 -3.60
CA ALA A 104 15.69 12.11 -2.32
C ALA A 104 17.20 12.06 -2.11
N SER A 105 17.70 12.59 -0.99
CA SER A 105 19.13 12.61 -0.67
C SER A 105 19.75 11.21 -0.65
N VAL A 106 18.95 10.19 -0.36
CA VAL A 106 19.37 8.78 -0.39
C VAL A 106 19.76 8.28 -1.77
N CYS A 107 19.31 8.92 -2.85
CA CYS A 107 19.65 8.56 -4.22
C CYS A 107 20.69 9.48 -4.86
N ASP A 108 21.15 10.52 -4.17
CA ASP A 108 22.02 11.54 -4.77
C ASP A 108 23.38 10.92 -5.15
N PRO A 109 23.69 10.76 -6.46
CA PRO A 109 24.93 10.14 -6.89
C PRO A 109 26.16 10.99 -6.56
N ALA A 110 26.00 12.30 -6.34
CA ALA A 110 27.09 13.20 -5.97
C ALA A 110 27.46 13.10 -4.47
N ALA A 111 26.58 12.52 -3.65
CA ALA A 111 26.70 12.47 -2.19
C ALA A 111 26.99 11.07 -1.63
N ASP A 112 27.50 10.13 -2.45
CA ASP A 112 27.63 8.71 -2.09
C ASP A 112 26.25 8.11 -1.74
N PRO A 113 25.45 7.71 -2.76
CA PRO A 113 24.05 7.38 -2.57
C PRO A 113 23.91 6.15 -1.68
N ALA A 114 23.07 6.24 -0.64
CA ALA A 114 22.72 5.10 0.20
C ALA A 114 21.85 4.07 -0.54
N VAL A 115 21.16 4.52 -1.60
CA VAL A 115 20.27 3.73 -2.45
C VAL A 115 20.58 4.01 -3.91
N GLN A 116 20.78 2.95 -4.69
CA GLN A 116 20.84 3.02 -6.15
C GLN A 116 19.46 2.72 -6.72
N VAL A 117 18.96 3.60 -7.60
CA VAL A 117 17.70 3.40 -8.31
C VAL A 117 18.01 3.22 -9.79
N VAL A 118 17.69 2.04 -10.31
CA VAL A 118 17.73 1.75 -11.74
C VAL A 118 16.32 1.98 -12.29
N THR A 119 16.19 3.00 -13.14
CA THR A 119 14.92 3.33 -13.78
C THR A 119 14.67 2.41 -14.98
N GLY A 120 13.43 2.01 -15.20
CA GLY A 120 13.07 1.17 -16.34
C GLY A 120 11.74 0.47 -16.13
N ARG A 121 10.83 0.60 -17.09
CA ARG A 121 9.52 -0.05 -17.00
C ARG A 121 9.70 -1.56 -16.94
N ASN A 122 9.23 -2.17 -15.86
CA ASN A 122 9.30 -3.61 -15.58
C ASN A 122 10.72 -4.20 -15.44
N THR A 123 11.77 -3.39 -15.56
CA THR A 123 13.18 -3.81 -15.42
C THR A 123 13.93 -3.05 -14.34
N GLY A 124 13.33 -1.99 -13.80
CA GLY A 124 13.95 -1.17 -12.77
C GLY A 124 14.11 -1.89 -11.43
N SER A 125 14.93 -1.30 -10.58
CA SER A 125 15.18 -1.79 -9.24
C SER A 125 15.63 -0.68 -8.30
N ILE A 126 15.50 -0.95 -7.00
CA ILE A 126 16.06 -0.14 -5.91
C ILE A 126 16.99 -1.06 -5.13
N SER A 127 18.24 -0.66 -4.93
CA SER A 127 19.26 -1.45 -4.22
C SER A 127 19.97 -0.63 -3.16
N ALA A 128 20.18 -1.19 -1.96
CA ALA A 128 20.96 -0.56 -0.90
C ALA A 128 22.46 -0.70 -1.17
N THR A 129 23.20 0.40 -1.07
CA THR A 129 24.68 0.35 -0.99
C THR A 129 25.15 0.21 0.45
N ARG A 130 24.30 0.60 1.41
CA ARG A 130 24.49 0.49 2.86
C ARG A 130 23.14 0.43 3.56
N ALA A 131 23.15 0.11 4.86
CA ALA A 131 21.95 0.18 5.68
C ALA A 131 21.37 1.60 5.65
N THR A 132 20.09 1.73 5.29
CA THR A 132 19.45 3.03 5.04
C THR A 132 17.94 2.95 5.17
N GLN A 133 17.31 4.10 5.38
CA GLN A 133 15.87 4.23 5.49
C GLN A 133 15.40 5.33 4.56
N PHE A 134 14.32 5.09 3.82
CA PHE A 134 13.79 6.05 2.86
C PHE A 134 12.28 5.91 2.70
N LYS A 135 11.63 7.01 2.34
CA LYS A 135 10.20 6.99 2.00
C LYS A 135 10.05 6.58 0.53
N ILE A 136 9.07 5.71 0.29
CA ILE A 136 8.60 5.38 -1.06
C ILE A 136 7.15 5.85 -1.18
N ARG A 137 6.86 6.57 -2.26
CA ARG A 137 5.52 6.96 -2.68
C ARG A 137 5.11 6.05 -3.84
N ILE A 138 4.02 5.33 -3.66
CA ILE A 138 3.45 4.41 -4.64
C ILE A 138 2.24 5.11 -5.25
N SER A 139 2.26 5.29 -6.56
CA SER A 139 1.16 5.86 -7.33
C SER A 139 0.78 4.89 -8.43
N CYS A 140 -0.48 4.43 -8.45
CA CYS A 140 -0.96 3.54 -9.51
C CYS A 140 -2.04 4.27 -10.33
N THR A 141 -1.87 4.27 -11.65
CA THR A 141 -2.82 4.85 -12.60
C THR A 141 -3.43 3.76 -13.45
N GLN A 142 -4.76 3.81 -13.65
CA GLN A 142 -5.41 2.86 -14.53
C GLN A 142 -5.30 3.32 -15.98
N LYS A 143 -4.87 2.41 -16.85
CA LYS A 143 -4.77 2.60 -18.28
C LYS A 143 -5.22 1.33 -19.00
N ASP A 144 -6.22 1.46 -19.87
CA ASP A 144 -6.74 0.35 -20.69
C ASP A 144 -7.14 -0.89 -19.88
N GLY A 145 -7.73 -0.69 -18.70
CA GLY A 145 -8.16 -1.77 -17.80
C GLY A 145 -7.04 -2.42 -16.97
N ASN A 146 -5.79 -1.99 -17.16
CA ASN A 146 -4.64 -2.39 -16.35
C ASN A 146 -4.14 -1.22 -15.50
N PHE A 147 -3.23 -1.49 -14.56
CA PHE A 147 -2.61 -0.51 -13.69
C PHE A 147 -1.12 -0.37 -13.99
N ASP A 148 -0.68 0.86 -14.20
CA ASP A 148 0.73 1.24 -14.24
C ASP A 148 1.07 1.93 -12.91
N CYS A 149 2.05 1.37 -12.19
CA CYS A 149 2.45 1.84 -10.86
C CYS A 149 3.87 2.42 -10.86
N ASP A 150 3.99 3.63 -10.36
CA ASP A 150 5.24 4.33 -10.13
C ASP A 150 5.61 4.26 -8.64
N LEU A 151 6.82 3.82 -8.37
CA LEU A 151 7.41 3.70 -7.05
C LEU A 151 8.52 4.73 -6.92
N ILE A 152 8.19 5.84 -6.27
CA ILE A 152 9.00 7.05 -6.25
C ILE A 152 9.68 7.16 -4.89
N VAL A 153 11.00 7.13 -4.86
CA VAL A 153 11.77 7.40 -3.65
C VAL A 153 11.73 8.91 -3.37
N VAL A 154 11.23 9.29 -2.20
CA VAL A 154 11.05 10.70 -1.80
C VAL A 154 11.79 11.00 -0.49
N ASN A 155 12.09 12.27 -0.24
CA ASN A 155 12.75 12.67 0.99
C ASN A 155 11.87 12.40 2.23
N PRO A 156 12.46 11.95 3.35
CA PRO A 156 11.71 11.73 4.57
C PRO A 156 11.21 13.01 5.25
N THR A 157 11.72 14.18 4.87
CA THR A 157 11.44 15.50 5.48
C THR A 157 10.34 16.32 4.81
N THR A 158 9.80 15.85 3.69
CA THR A 158 8.59 16.38 3.04
C THR A 158 7.37 15.51 3.37
#